data_AF-B3FQ81-F1
#
_entry.id   AF-B3FQ81-F1
#
_cell.length_a   1.000
_cell.length_b   1.000
_cell.length_c   1.000
_cell.angle_alpha   90.00
_cell.angle_beta   90.00
_cell.angle_gamma   90.00
#
_symmetry.space_group_name_H-M   'P 1'
#
loop_
_entity.id
_entity.type
_entity.pdbx_description
1 polymer ?
#
loop_
_entity_poly.entity_id
_entity_poly.type
_entity_poly.pdbx_seq_one_letter_code
_entity_poly.pdbx_strand_id
1 'polypeptide(L)' 'KSLEFLAHPLALTIFEDRVYWIDGENEAVYGANKFTGSELATLVNNLNDAQD' A
#
# COMPACT_ATOMS: atom_id res chain seq x y z
N LYS A 1 13.08 4.12 2.22
CA LYS A 1 11.86 4.86 1.81
C LYS A 1 11.00 4.10 0.81
N SER A 2 11.34 3.92 -0.48
CA SER A 2 10.44 3.15 -1.38
C SER A 2 10.26 1.69 -0.95
N LEU A 3 11.36 1.00 -0.61
CA LEU A 3 11.32 -0.39 -0.11
C LEU A 3 10.60 -0.57 1.23
N GLU A 4 10.31 0.49 1.98
CA GLU A 4 9.55 0.38 3.23
C GLU A 4 8.05 0.20 3.01
N PHE A 5 7.55 0.48 1.79
CA PHE A 5 6.12 0.47 1.48
C PHE A 5 5.81 -0.21 0.14
N LEU A 6 6.81 -0.47 -0.69
CA LEU A 6 6.70 -1.10 -2.01
C LEU A 6 7.75 -2.20 -2.16
N ALA A 7 7.88 -3.04 -1.12
CA ALA A 7 8.80 -4.17 -1.14
C ALA A 7 8.29 -5.24 -2.12
N HIS A 8 6.99 -5.56 -2.04
CA HIS A 8 6.32 -6.49 -2.95
C HIS A 8 4.83 -6.16 -3.14
N PRO A 9 4.48 -5.18 -3.99
CA PRO A 9 3.09 -4.82 -4.25
C PRO A 9 2.34 -5.91 -5.02
N LEU A 10 1.20 -6.37 -4.51
CA LEU A 10 0.39 -7.44 -5.12
C LEU A 10 -0.79 -6.91 -5.92
N ALA A 11 -1.53 -5.97 -5.35
CA ALA A 11 -2.73 -5.40 -5.96
C ALA A 11 -2.88 -3.94 -5.55
N LEU A 12 -3.58 -3.17 -6.39
CA LEU A 12 -3.90 -1.77 -6.10
C LEU A 12 -5.31 -1.41 -6.56
N THR A 13 -5.87 -0.38 -5.92
CA THR A 13 -7.11 0.26 -6.34
C THR A 13 -7.03 1.76 -6.13
N ILE A 14 -7.96 2.50 -6.72
CA ILE A 14 -8.04 3.97 -6.64
C ILE A 14 -9.45 4.35 -6.23
N PHE A 15 -9.54 5.31 -5.31
CA PHE A 15 -10.79 6.00 -5.01
C PHE A 15 -10.48 7.49 -4.79
N GLU A 16 -11.26 8.36 -5.43
CA GLU A 16 -11.06 9.81 -5.42
C GLU A 16 -9.62 10.22 -5.76
N ASP A 17 -8.93 10.94 -4.87
CA ASP A 17 -7.57 11.42 -5.03
C ASP A 17 -6.51 10.47 -4.46
N ARG A 18 -6.89 9.26 -4.03
CA ARG A 18 -6.00 8.32 -3.34
C ARG A 18 -5.79 7.03 -4.13
N VAL A 19 -4.56 6.54 -4.09
CA VAL A 19 -4.19 5.18 -4.49
C VAL A 19 -3.99 4.34 -3.23
N TYR A 20 -4.40 3.08 -3.30
CA TYR A 20 -4.26 2.11 -2.23
C TYR A 20 -3.62 0.86 -2.81
N TRP A 21 -2.71 0.23 -2.07
CA TRP A 21 -2.10 -1.02 -2.50
C TRP A 21 -1.85 -1.95 -1.33
N ILE A 22 -1.84 -3.24 -1.64
CA ILE A 22 -1.45 -4.33 -0.76
C ILE A 22 0.02 -4.62 -1.04
N ASP A 23 0.84 -4.66 0.00
CA ASP A 23 2.20 -5.15 -0.07
C ASP A 23 2.30 -6.47 0.68
N GLY A 24 2.71 -7.53 -0.02
CA GLY A 24 2.75 -8.89 0.51
C GLY A 24 3.95 -9.15 1.42
N GLU A 25 5.07 -8.47 1.21
CA GLU A 25 6.26 -8.62 2.06
C GLU A 25 6.08 -7.88 3.40
N ASN A 26 5.43 -6.72 3.38
CA ASN A 26 5.10 -5.96 4.58
C ASN A 26 3.77 -6.39 5.23
N GLU A 27 3.00 -7.28 4.60
CA GLU A 27 1.68 -7.72 5.07
C GLU A 27 0.76 -6.56 5.46
N ALA A 28 0.73 -5.54 4.59
CA ALA A 28 0.10 -4.26 4.90
C ALA A 28 -0.68 -3.68 3.73
N VAL A 29 -1.67 -2.84 4.06
CA VAL A 29 -2.34 -1.95 3.10
C VAL A 29 -1.86 -0.53 3.32
N TYR A 30 -1.38 0.10 2.25
CA TYR A 30 -0.97 1.49 2.26
C TYR A 30 -1.91 2.35 1.41
N GLY A 31 -1.90 3.66 1.67
CA GLY A 31 -2.55 4.62 0.80
C GLY A 31 -1.84 5.96 0.78
N ALA A 32 -1.89 6.65 -0.36
CA ALA A 32 -1.30 7.96 -0.56
C ALA A 32 -2.10 8.77 -1.57
N ASN A 33 -1.90 10.08 -1.62
CA ASN A 33 -2.43 10.91 -2.69
C ASN A 33 -1.81 10.48 -4.04
N LYS A 34 -2.63 10.18 -5.03
CA LYS A 34 -2.20 9.57 -6.31
C LYS A 34 -1.41 10.52 -7.22
N PHE A 35 -1.51 11.83 -6.98
CA PHE A 35 -0.87 12.84 -7.82
C PHE A 35 0.49 13.27 -7.27
N THR A 36 0.64 13.30 -5.95
CA THR A 36 1.84 13.81 -5.27
C THR A 36 2.65 12.74 -4.56
N GLY A 37 2.04 11.58 -4.27
CA GLY A 37 2.60 10.57 -3.37
C GLY A 37 2.66 11.02 -1.90
N SER A 38 2.07 12.18 -1.57
CA SER A 38 2.00 12.68 -0.19
C SER A 38 0.93 11.95 0.61
N GLU A 39 0.88 12.22 1.93
CA GLU A 39 -0.11 11.63 2.83
C GLU A 39 -0.08 10.10 2.83
N LEU A 40 1.14 9.55 2.70
CA LEU A 40 1.38 8.13 2.85
C LEU A 40 0.96 7.68 4.24
N ALA A 41 0.08 6.70 4.28
CA ALA A 41 -0.44 6.12 5.51
C ALA A 41 -0.50 4.60 5.40
N THR A 42 -0.17 3.94 6.51
CA THR A 42 -0.47 2.53 6.72
C THR A 42 -1.90 2.42 7.25
N LEU A 43 -2.76 1.77 6.47
CA LEU A 43 -4.19 1.66 6.77
C LEU A 43 -4.51 0.37 7.53
N VAL A 44 -3.79 -0.71 7.19
CA VAL A 44 -3.91 -2.03 7.82
C VAL A 44 -2.51 -2.64 7.92
N ASN A 45 -2.25 -3.35 9.02
CA ASN A 45 -1.03 -4.13 9.27
C ASN A 45 -1.39 -5.54 9.74
N ASN A 46 -0.43 -6.46 9.60
CA ASN A 46 -0.55 -7.87 9.98
C ASN A 46 -1.69 -8.56 9.22
N LEU A 47 -1.73 -8.37 7.90
CA LEU A 47 -2.60 -9.16 7.03
C LEU A 47 -2.16 -10.62 7.11
N ASN A 48 -3.08 -11.53 7.47
CA ASN A 48 -2.79 -12.96 7.39
C ASN A 48 -2.64 -13.38 5.93
N ASP A 49 -1.47 -13.89 5.56
CA ASP A 49 -1.15 -14.48 4.25
C ASP A 49 -1.69 -13.64 3.09
N ALA A 50 -1.28 -12.37 3.03
CA ALA A 50 -1.40 -11.57 1.81
C ALA A 50 -0.31 -12.03 0.82
N GLN A 51 -0.44 -13.24 0.29
CA GLN A 51 0.42 -13.83 -0.72
C GLN A 51 -0.44 -14.32 -1.88
N ASP A 52 0.18 -14.44 -3.06
CA ASP A 52 -0.44 -15.00 -4.27
C ASP A 52 -0.56 -16.54 -4.18
#